data_AF-A0A7K2FEZ9-F1
#
_entry.id   AF-A0A7K2FEZ9-F1
#
_cell.length_a   1.000
_cell.length_b   1.000
_cell.length_c   1.000
_cell.angle_alpha   90.00
_cell.angle_beta   90.00
_cell.angle_gamma   90.00
#
_symmetry.space_group_name_H-M   'P 1'
#
loop_
_entity.id
_entity.type
_entity.pdbx_description
1 polymer ?
#
loop_
_entity_poly.entity_id
_entity_poly.type
_entity_poly.pdbx_seq_one_letter_code
_entity_poly.pdbx_strand_id
1 'polypeptide(L)'
;AAAPFASGRWLFSHNGAVPGWPDAAAPLVPTLPPVDLLSMEARTDSAFVWALVLHRLRGGAEPKDALGETVRQVAEAAPASRLNLLLTDGTTIAATAWGDSLWYRAGPGDSVTVASEPYDDDPHWREVPDRTVLTASRATGVRLAPAGNPASSPTPDSARAGGPPSPKEPCT
;
A
#
# COMPACT_ATOMS: atom_id res chain seq x y z
N ALA A 1 5.28 -20.26 6.13
CA ALA A 1 6.32 -19.32 5.68
C ALA A 1 6.53 -18.25 6.74
N ALA A 2 7.77 -17.82 6.95
CA ALA A 2 8.12 -16.60 7.65
C ALA A 2 8.71 -15.62 6.62
N ALA A 3 8.61 -14.32 6.88
CA ALA A 3 9.20 -13.33 5.99
C ALA A 3 10.73 -13.54 5.83
N PRO A 4 11.32 -13.16 4.68
CA PRO A 4 10.65 -12.56 3.53
C PRO A 4 9.92 -13.59 2.65
N PHE A 5 8.74 -13.20 2.15
CA PHE A 5 8.09 -13.88 1.03
C PHE A 5 8.78 -13.49 -0.29
N ALA A 6 8.77 -14.38 -1.29
CA ALA A 6 9.48 -14.14 -2.54
C ALA A 6 8.68 -14.54 -3.79
N SER A 7 8.83 -13.80 -4.88
CA SER A 7 8.36 -14.21 -6.22
C SER A 7 9.21 -13.56 -7.31
N GLY A 8 10.01 -14.37 -8.01
CA GLY A 8 10.96 -13.87 -9.01
C GLY A 8 11.96 -12.92 -8.34
N ARG A 9 12.01 -11.67 -8.80
CA ARG A 9 12.91 -10.64 -8.23
C ARG A 9 12.41 -10.02 -6.93
N TRP A 10 11.12 -10.18 -6.61
CA TRP A 10 10.49 -9.50 -5.49
C TRP A 10 10.78 -10.20 -4.18
N LEU A 11 11.18 -9.43 -3.17
CA LEU A 11 11.21 -9.81 -1.76
C LEU A 11 10.25 -8.92 -0.98
N PHE A 12 9.45 -9.52 -0.11
CA PHE A 12 8.39 -8.85 0.63
C PHE A 12 8.40 -9.22 2.11
N SER A 13 8.20 -8.24 2.99
CA SER A 13 7.98 -8.41 4.42
C SER A 13 6.77 -7.60 4.87
N HIS A 14 6.08 -8.11 5.89
CA HIS A 14 5.00 -7.45 6.58
C HIS A 14 5.34 -7.44 8.08
N ASN A 15 5.50 -6.25 8.64
CA ASN A 15 5.56 -6.03 10.07
C ASN A 15 4.22 -5.45 10.52
N GLY A 16 3.46 -6.23 11.28
CA GLY A 16 2.11 -5.88 11.68
C GLY A 16 1.21 -7.08 11.78
N ALA A 17 -0.09 -6.82 11.75
CA ALA A 17 -1.13 -7.83 11.83
C ALA A 17 -2.43 -7.28 11.23
N VAL A 18 -3.27 -8.20 10.74
CA VAL A 18 -4.65 -7.92 10.33
C VAL A 18 -5.60 -8.48 11.41
N PRO A 19 -6.11 -7.64 12.34
CA PRO A 19 -7.05 -8.11 13.37
C PRO A 19 -8.32 -8.70 12.75
N GLY A 20 -8.78 -9.81 13.32
CA GLY A 20 -9.95 -10.53 12.80
C GLY A 20 -9.65 -11.43 11.59
N TRP A 21 -8.37 -11.67 11.27
CA TRP A 21 -8.00 -12.69 10.29
C TRP A 21 -8.52 -14.09 10.70
N PRO A 22 -9.09 -14.88 9.75
CA PRO A 22 -9.25 -14.58 8.32
C PRO A 22 -10.53 -13.82 7.97
N ASP A 23 -11.54 -13.81 8.84
CA ASP A 23 -12.90 -13.33 8.53
C ASP A 23 -12.94 -11.87 8.08
N ALA A 24 -12.14 -11.01 8.70
CA ALA A 24 -12.05 -9.60 8.34
C ALA A 24 -11.50 -9.38 6.92
N ALA A 25 -10.66 -10.29 6.42
CA ALA A 25 -10.08 -10.21 5.08
C ALA A 25 -10.90 -10.96 4.02
N ALA A 26 -11.90 -11.76 4.41
CA ALA A 26 -12.73 -12.54 3.51
C ALA A 26 -13.38 -11.71 2.37
N PRO A 27 -13.85 -10.46 2.60
CA PRO A 27 -14.39 -9.62 1.52
C PRO A 27 -13.39 -9.29 0.40
N LEU A 28 -12.08 -9.41 0.65
CA LEU A 28 -11.03 -9.16 -0.34
C LEU A 28 -10.71 -10.38 -1.20
N VAL A 29 -11.17 -11.57 -0.82
CA VAL A 29 -10.91 -12.83 -1.56
C VAL A 29 -11.32 -12.76 -3.04
N PRO A 30 -12.48 -12.19 -3.42
CA PRO A 30 -12.87 -12.08 -4.83
C PRO A 30 -11.95 -11.19 -5.68
N THR A 31 -11.07 -10.40 -5.07
CA THR A 31 -10.09 -9.56 -5.79
C THR A 31 -8.89 -10.37 -6.28
N LEU A 32 -8.74 -11.62 -5.84
CA LEU A 32 -7.66 -12.52 -6.22
C LEU A 32 -8.16 -13.66 -7.12
N PRO A 33 -7.43 -14.01 -8.19
CA PRO A 33 -7.65 -15.24 -8.91
C PRO A 33 -7.55 -16.46 -7.98
N PRO A 34 -8.39 -17.50 -8.15
CA PRO A 34 -8.32 -18.71 -7.33
C PRO A 34 -6.93 -19.35 -7.29
N VAL A 35 -6.19 -19.30 -8.40
CA VAL A 35 -4.82 -19.84 -8.47
C VAL A 35 -3.84 -19.09 -7.57
N ASP A 36 -3.99 -17.76 -7.41
CA ASP A 36 -3.13 -16.96 -6.53
C ASP A 36 -3.40 -17.30 -5.06
N LEU A 37 -4.66 -17.54 -4.69
CA LEU A 37 -5.06 -18.00 -3.35
C LEU A 37 -4.53 -19.41 -3.04
N LEU A 38 -4.67 -20.34 -3.99
CA LEU A 38 -4.19 -21.72 -3.84
C LEU A 38 -2.65 -21.81 -3.81
N SER A 39 -1.97 -20.81 -4.35
CA SER A 39 -0.50 -20.74 -4.38
C SER A 39 0.09 -20.03 -3.16
N MET A 40 -0.72 -19.58 -2.20
CA MET A 40 -0.22 -18.95 -0.97
C MET A 40 0.68 -19.91 -0.18
N GLU A 41 1.88 -19.45 0.15
CA GLU A 41 2.88 -20.23 0.87
C GLU A 41 2.51 -20.55 2.34
N ALA A 42 1.51 -19.84 2.88
CA ALA A 42 1.02 -20.04 4.24
C ALA A 42 -0.42 -19.53 4.40
N ARG A 43 -1.14 -20.08 5.38
CA ARG A 43 -2.46 -19.60 5.81
C ARG A 43 -2.34 -18.51 6.88
N THR A 44 -1.65 -17.43 6.55
CA THR A 44 -1.47 -16.27 7.44
C THR A 44 -1.94 -14.99 6.77
N ASP A 45 -2.26 -13.99 7.58
CA ASP A 45 -2.60 -12.65 7.10
C ASP A 45 -1.50 -12.06 6.21
N SER A 46 -0.24 -12.22 6.61
CA SER A 46 0.94 -11.72 5.90
C SER A 46 1.07 -12.35 4.52
N ALA A 47 0.78 -13.65 4.38
CA ALA A 47 0.79 -14.33 3.09
C ALA A 47 -0.37 -13.87 2.19
N PHE A 48 -1.53 -13.53 2.77
CA PHE A 48 -2.65 -12.98 2.02
C PHE A 48 -2.39 -11.55 1.55
N VAL A 49 -1.84 -10.70 2.42
CA VAL A 49 -1.38 -9.35 2.05
C VAL A 49 -0.33 -9.45 0.94
N TRP A 50 0.62 -10.40 1.03
CA TRP A 50 1.57 -10.64 -0.05
C TRP A 50 0.88 -11.05 -1.36
N ALA A 51 -0.11 -11.93 -1.33
CA ALA A 51 -0.86 -12.33 -2.53
C ALA A 51 -1.56 -11.12 -3.20
N LEU A 52 -2.15 -10.22 -2.41
CA LEU A 52 -2.75 -8.97 -2.90
C LEU A 52 -1.72 -8.06 -3.58
N VAL A 53 -0.55 -7.86 -2.96
CA VAL A 53 0.54 -7.06 -3.53
C VAL A 53 1.05 -7.70 -4.82
N LEU A 54 1.35 -9.00 -4.78
CA LEU A 54 1.91 -9.74 -5.91
C LEU A 54 0.98 -9.77 -7.12
N HIS A 55 -0.33 -9.93 -6.89
CA HIS A 55 -1.34 -9.86 -7.94
C HIS A 55 -1.30 -8.51 -8.69
N ARG A 56 -1.22 -7.39 -7.96
CA ARG A 56 -1.10 -6.04 -8.54
C ARG A 56 0.20 -5.86 -9.33
N LEU A 57 1.32 -6.33 -8.77
CA LEU A 57 2.62 -6.28 -9.45
C LEU A 57 2.61 -7.08 -10.75
N ARG A 58 1.99 -8.27 -10.76
CA ARG A 58 1.81 -9.08 -11.98
C ARG A 58 0.89 -8.40 -13.00
N GLY A 59 -0.07 -7.61 -12.54
CA GLY A 59 -0.91 -6.74 -13.36
C GLY A 59 -0.20 -5.49 -13.89
N GLY A 60 1.07 -5.28 -13.58
CA GLY A 60 1.87 -4.15 -14.07
C GLY A 60 1.78 -2.88 -13.22
N ALA A 61 1.22 -2.95 -12.01
CA ALA A 61 1.23 -1.82 -11.08
C ALA A 61 2.66 -1.50 -10.61
N GLU A 62 2.97 -0.21 -10.46
CA GLU A 62 4.22 0.22 -9.84
C GLU A 62 4.25 -0.18 -8.35
N PRO A 63 5.44 -0.45 -7.76
CA PRO A 63 5.57 -0.92 -6.38
C PRO A 63 4.85 -0.03 -5.36
N LYS A 64 4.97 1.30 -5.53
CA LYS A 64 4.29 2.28 -4.69
C LYS A 64 2.78 2.08 -4.67
N ASP A 65 2.19 1.92 -5.86
CA ASP A 65 0.75 1.83 -6.04
C ASP A 65 0.24 0.46 -5.59
N ALA A 66 1.01 -0.60 -5.85
CA ALA A 66 0.71 -1.95 -5.37
C ALA A 66 0.63 -2.01 -3.83
N LEU A 67 1.59 -1.39 -3.13
CA LEU A 67 1.56 -1.30 -1.67
C LEU A 67 0.45 -0.39 -1.17
N GLY A 68 0.35 0.85 -1.69
CA GLY A 68 -0.63 1.83 -1.23
C GLY A 68 -2.07 1.34 -1.35
N GLU A 69 -2.43 0.78 -2.51
CA GLU A 69 -3.78 0.25 -2.73
C GLU A 69 -4.07 -1.00 -1.89
N THR A 70 -3.08 -1.87 -1.68
CA THR A 70 -3.26 -3.04 -0.81
C THR A 70 -3.49 -2.62 0.63
N VAL A 71 -2.66 -1.71 1.16
CA VAL A 71 -2.82 -1.19 2.53
C VAL A 71 -4.18 -0.53 2.71
N ARG A 72 -4.61 0.27 1.74
CA ARG A 72 -5.94 0.91 1.77
C ARG A 72 -7.07 -0.10 1.87
N GLN A 73 -7.10 -1.11 0.99
CA GLN A 73 -8.16 -2.12 0.99
C GLN A 73 -8.17 -2.96 2.26
N VAL A 74 -7.00 -3.36 2.76
CA VAL A 74 -6.90 -4.14 3.99
C VAL A 74 -7.32 -3.32 5.20
N ALA A 75 -6.93 -2.04 5.28
CA ALA A 75 -7.35 -1.16 6.36
C ALA A 75 -8.85 -0.78 6.28
N GLU A 76 -9.45 -0.78 5.09
CA GLU A 76 -10.90 -0.61 4.95
C GLU A 76 -11.66 -1.83 5.52
N ALA A 77 -11.19 -3.04 5.21
CA ALA A 77 -11.78 -4.28 5.69
C ALA A 77 -11.48 -4.56 7.18
N ALA A 78 -10.30 -4.16 7.66
CA ALA A 78 -9.83 -4.34 9.03
C ALA A 78 -9.15 -3.04 9.55
N PRO A 79 -9.93 -2.07 10.06
CA PRO A 79 -9.43 -0.72 10.42
C PRO A 79 -8.33 -0.66 11.49
N ALA A 80 -8.23 -1.68 12.34
CA ALA A 80 -7.21 -1.77 13.38
C ALA A 80 -5.89 -2.42 12.90
N SER A 81 -5.75 -2.65 11.59
CA SER A 81 -4.55 -3.28 11.02
C SER A 81 -3.32 -2.39 11.13
N ARG A 82 -2.19 -3.03 11.44
CA ARG A 82 -0.85 -2.44 11.34
C ARG A 82 -0.21 -3.08 10.12
N LEU A 83 0.24 -2.25 9.18
CA LEU A 83 0.55 -2.67 7.80
C LEU A 83 1.85 -2.03 7.33
N ASN A 84 2.94 -2.21 8.10
CA ASN A 84 4.26 -1.80 7.65
C ASN A 84 4.79 -2.86 6.68
N LEU A 85 4.61 -2.59 5.40
CA LEU A 85 5.02 -3.44 4.31
C LEU A 85 6.40 -2.99 3.84
N LEU A 86 7.26 -3.93 3.46
CA LEU A 86 8.55 -3.65 2.85
C LEU A 86 8.70 -4.54 1.61
N LEU A 87 8.91 -3.93 0.46
CA LEU A 87 9.03 -4.58 -0.84
C LEU A 87 10.32 -4.11 -1.52
N THR A 88 11.05 -5.03 -2.14
CA THR A 88 12.19 -4.68 -2.99
C THR A 88 12.35 -5.64 -4.16
N ASP A 89 12.89 -5.14 -5.27
CA ASP A 89 13.39 -5.96 -6.39
C ASP A 89 14.93 -6.06 -6.43
N GLY A 90 15.60 -5.64 -5.37
CA GLY A 90 17.06 -5.55 -5.28
C GLY A 90 17.65 -4.22 -5.76
N THR A 91 16.85 -3.35 -6.40
CA THR A 91 17.29 -2.02 -6.85
C THR A 91 16.46 -0.87 -6.28
N THR A 92 15.18 -1.12 -6.03
CA THR A 92 14.22 -0.17 -5.47
C THR A 92 13.65 -0.74 -4.18
N ILE A 93 13.43 0.13 -3.19
CA ILE A 93 12.66 -0.15 -1.98
C ILE A 93 11.33 0.58 -2.09
N ALA A 94 10.24 -0.10 -1.79
CA ALA A 94 8.94 0.49 -1.49
C ALA A 94 8.51 0.01 -0.10
N ALA A 95 8.04 0.93 0.75
CA ALA A 95 7.63 0.60 2.11
C ALA A 95 6.43 1.42 2.56
N THR A 96 5.66 0.94 3.53
CA THR A 96 4.53 1.68 4.12
C THR A 96 4.75 1.92 5.60
N ALA A 97 4.39 3.12 6.05
CA ALA A 97 4.14 3.42 7.46
C ALA A 97 2.62 3.42 7.67
N TRP A 98 2.11 2.46 8.43
CA TRP A 98 0.69 2.32 8.73
C TRP A 98 0.47 1.65 10.09
N GLY A 99 0.23 2.45 11.12
CA GLY A 99 -0.12 2.00 12.47
C GLY A 99 1.06 1.51 13.33
N ASP A 100 2.25 1.36 12.77
CA ASP A 100 3.53 1.12 13.46
C ASP A 100 4.61 2.06 12.92
N SER A 101 5.69 2.29 13.67
CA SER A 101 6.79 3.18 13.25
C SER A 101 7.59 2.62 12.08
N LEU A 102 8.02 3.52 11.20
CA LEU A 102 8.96 3.24 10.12
C LEU A 102 9.94 4.40 10.04
N TRP A 103 11.22 4.08 9.90
CA TRP A 103 12.32 5.02 9.86
C TRP A 103 13.15 4.79 8.61
N TYR A 104 13.76 5.87 8.11
CA TYR A 104 14.74 5.78 7.04
C TYR A 104 15.96 6.63 7.34
N ARG A 105 17.10 6.22 6.77
CA ARG A 105 18.34 6.99 6.77
C ARG A 105 18.93 6.95 5.37
N ALA A 106 19.21 8.13 4.80
CA ALA A 106 20.04 8.24 3.62
C ALA A 106 21.51 8.24 4.07
N GLY A 107 22.29 7.28 3.58
CA GLY A 107 23.70 7.13 3.91
C GLY A 107 24.62 7.55 2.75
N PRO A 108 25.95 7.44 2.95
CA PRO A 108 26.93 7.72 1.90
C PRO A 108 26.70 6.85 0.64
N GLY A 109 27.07 7.39 -0.52
CA GLY A 109 27.04 6.65 -1.81
C GLY A 109 25.64 6.25 -2.28
N ASP A 110 24.66 7.13 -2.11
CA ASP A 110 23.25 6.93 -2.48
C ASP A 110 22.62 5.69 -1.83
N SER A 111 23.14 5.29 -0.67
CA SER A 111 22.57 4.20 0.13
C SER A 111 21.35 4.70 0.90
N VAL A 112 20.33 3.84 0.99
CA VAL A 112 19.14 4.10 1.80
C VAL A 112 18.91 2.90 2.68
N THR A 113 18.78 3.15 3.98
CA THR A 113 18.35 2.16 4.96
C THR A 113 16.92 2.48 5.38
N VAL A 114 16.10 1.44 5.49
CA VAL A 114 14.72 1.52 6.02
C VAL A 114 14.59 0.47 7.11
N ALA A 115 14.05 0.86 8.28
CA ALA A 115 13.92 0.01 9.45
C ALA A 115 12.69 0.40 10.28
N SER A 116 12.21 -0.47 11.17
CA SER A 116 11.11 -0.14 12.09
C SER A 116 11.51 0.85 13.18
N GLU A 117 12.79 0.89 13.53
CA GLU A 117 13.39 1.81 14.50
C GLU A 117 14.87 2.07 14.13
N PRO A 118 15.46 3.21 14.55
CA PRO A 118 16.90 3.42 14.46
C PRO A 118 17.68 2.35 15.23
N TYR A 119 18.69 1.74 14.60
CA TYR A 119 19.55 0.76 15.27
C TYR A 119 20.89 1.33 15.73
N ASP A 120 21.16 2.60 15.44
CA ASP A 120 22.34 3.36 15.85
C ASP A 120 21.93 4.80 16.18
N ASP A 121 22.82 5.55 16.84
CA ASP A 121 22.58 6.94 17.27
C ASP A 121 22.80 7.97 16.14
N ASP A 122 22.74 7.56 14.87
CA ASP A 122 23.00 8.48 13.76
C ASP A 122 21.89 9.55 13.68
N PRO A 123 22.23 10.85 13.74
CA PRO A 123 21.22 11.92 13.75
C PRO A 123 20.46 12.06 12.43
N HIS A 124 20.86 11.36 11.36
CA HIS A 124 20.19 11.41 10.06
C HIS A 124 19.01 10.45 9.93
N TRP A 125 18.71 9.65 10.96
CA TRP A 125 17.47 8.90 11.01
C TRP A 125 16.26 9.83 10.97
N ARG A 126 15.30 9.47 10.12
CA ARG A 126 14.08 10.23 9.92
C ARG A 126 12.89 9.28 10.02
N GLU A 127 11.95 9.64 10.87
CA GLU A 127 10.68 8.93 10.95
C GLU A 127 9.85 9.21 9.69
N VAL A 128 9.22 8.17 9.16
CA VAL A 128 8.24 8.26 8.08
C VAL A 128 6.89 8.58 8.72
N PRO A 129 6.20 9.66 8.32
CA PRO A 129 4.87 9.95 8.84
C PRO A 129 3.90 8.79 8.62
N ASP A 130 3.00 8.55 9.57
CA ASP A 130 1.95 7.52 9.41
C ASP A 130 1.14 7.76 8.12
N ARG A 131 0.56 6.68 7.57
CA ARG A 131 -0.21 6.69 6.32
C ARG A 131 0.60 7.15 5.10
N THR A 132 1.87 6.78 5.04
CA THR A 132 2.79 7.16 3.95
C THR A 132 3.36 5.92 3.27
N VAL A 133 3.52 6.00 1.94
CA VAL A 133 4.37 5.11 1.15
C VAL A 133 5.72 5.80 0.93
N LEU A 134 6.78 5.15 1.37
CA LEU A 134 8.16 5.47 1.05
C LEU A 134 8.57 4.72 -0.21
N THR A 135 9.25 5.40 -1.12
CA THR A 135 10.01 4.77 -2.21
C THR A 135 11.45 5.26 -2.17
N ALA A 136 12.39 4.37 -2.49
CA ALA A 136 13.80 4.72 -2.55
C ALA A 136 14.52 3.92 -3.62
N SER A 137 15.35 4.61 -4.41
CA SER A 137 16.32 3.99 -5.32
C SER A 137 17.59 4.84 -5.33
N ARG A 138 18.69 4.29 -5.87
CA ARG A 138 19.92 5.08 -6.07
C ARG A 138 19.69 6.30 -6.96
N ALA A 139 18.88 6.15 -8.01
CA ALA A 139 18.67 7.20 -9.00
C ALA A 139 17.79 8.35 -8.48
N THR A 140 16.80 8.03 -7.64
CA THR A 140 15.82 9.01 -7.18
C THR A 140 16.04 9.44 -5.73
N GLY A 141 16.81 8.70 -4.94
CA GLY A 141 16.86 8.87 -3.48
C GLY A 141 15.50 8.55 -2.85
N VAL A 142 15.27 9.05 -1.64
CA VAL A 142 14.01 8.82 -0.90
C VAL A 142 12.89 9.74 -1.39
N ARG A 143 11.69 9.20 -1.56
CA ARG A 143 10.45 9.92 -1.83
C ARG A 143 9.35 9.41 -0.92
N LEU A 144 8.60 10.32 -0.35
CA LEU A 144 7.44 10.03 0.49
C LEU A 144 6.18 10.50 -0.23
N ALA A 145 5.14 9.69 -0.20
CA ALA A 145 3.83 10.03 -0.73
C ALA A 145 2.74 9.43 0.15
N PRO A 146 1.56 10.05 0.25
CA PRO A 146 0.43 9.47 1.00
C PRO A 146 0.09 8.04 0.52
N ALA A 147 -0.24 7.13 1.46
CA ALA A 147 -0.67 5.76 1.21
C ALA A 147 -2.16 5.65 0.80
N GLY A 148 -2.57 6.58 -0.05
CA GLY A 148 -3.92 6.79 -0.54
C GLY A 148 -3.96 8.14 -1.24
N ASN A 149 -4.48 8.22 -2.47
CA ASN A 149 -4.58 9.51 -3.13
C ASN A 149 -5.60 10.38 -2.37
N PRO A 150 -5.40 11.69 -2.17
CA PRO A 150 -6.55 12.57 -2.29
C PRO A 150 -7.01 12.39 -3.73
N ALA A 151 -8.15 11.72 -3.95
CA ALA A 151 -8.75 11.75 -5.27
C ALA A 151 -8.74 13.22 -5.73
N SER A 152 -8.15 13.48 -6.90
CA SER A 152 -8.43 14.71 -7.63
C SER A 152 -9.94 14.70 -7.87
N SER A 153 -10.67 15.39 -7.01
CA SER A 153 -12.09 15.69 -7.20
C SER A 153 -12.20 16.38 -8.55
N PRO A 154 -13.10 15.97 -9.46
CA PRO A 154 -13.48 16.87 -10.53
C PRO A 154 -14.04 18.13 -9.85
N THR A 155 -13.46 19.29 -10.18
CA THR A 155 -13.99 20.58 -9.75
C THR A 155 -15.48 20.65 -10.13
N PRO A 156 -16.38 21.05 -9.21
CA PRO A 156 -17.77 21.25 -9.54
C PRO A 156 -17.94 22.57 -10.30
N ASP A 157 -17.36 22.67 -11.50
CA ASP A 157 -17.60 23.80 -12.41
C ASP A 157 -17.60 23.37 -13.87
N SER A 158 -18.15 22.19 -14.15
CA SER A 158 -18.42 21.74 -15.53
C SER A 158 -19.78 21.06 -15.68
N ALA A 159 -20.59 21.01 -14.63
CA ALA A 159 -21.94 20.40 -14.64
C ALA A 159 -23.08 21.44 -14.64
N ARG A 160 -22.84 22.67 -15.10
CA ARG A 160 -23.90 23.65 -15.39
C ARG A 160 -23.79 24.20 -16.81
N ALA A 161 -24.14 23.37 -17.77
CA ALA A 161 -24.72 23.84 -19.03
C ALA A 161 -25.55 22.71 -19.64
N GLY A 162 -26.88 22.82 -19.57
CA GLY A 162 -27.80 22.02 -20.38
C GLY A 162 -28.86 21.25 -19.61
N GLY A 163 -29.88 21.97 -19.12
CA GLY A 163 -31.17 21.37 -18.79
C GLY A 163 -32.30 22.25 -19.37
N PRO A 164 -33.15 21.76 -20.27
CA PRO A 164 -34.26 22.54 -20.83
C PRO A 164 -35.42 22.67 -19.81
N PRO A 165 -36.26 23.71 -19.89
CA PRO A 165 -37.36 23.92 -18.94
C PRO A 165 -38.52 22.95 -19.20
N SER A 166 -39.05 22.34 -18.12
CA SER A 166 -40.27 21.52 -18.15
C SER A 166 -41.55 22.38 -18.27
N PRO A 167 -42.63 21.87 -18.88
CA PRO A 167 -43.89 22.61 -19.01
C PRO A 167 -44.74 22.55 -17.73
N LYS A 168 -45.46 23.63 -17.42
CA LYS A 168 -46.54 23.67 -16.43
C LYS A 168 -47.79 23.02 -17.01
N GLU A 169 -48.39 22.08 -16.29
CA GLU A 169 -49.79 21.69 -16.51
C GLU A 169 -50.71 22.34 -15.45
N PRO A 170 -51.99 22.64 -15.80
CA PRO A 170 -52.87 23.45 -14.97
C PRO A 170 -53.72 22.61 -14.02
N CYS A 171 -54.10 23.25 -12.91
CA CYS A 171 -54.99 22.75 -11.87
C CYS A 171 -56.41 22.51 -12.41
N THR A 172 -56.99 21.35 -12.14
CA THR A 172 -58.43 21.18 -11.88
C THR A 172 -58.64 20.09 -10.84
#